data_AF-A0A937D278-F1
#
_entry.id   AF-A0A937D278-F1
#
_cell.length_a   1.000
_cell.length_b   1.000
_cell.length_c   1.000
_cell.angle_alpha   90.00
_cell.angle_beta   90.00
_cell.angle_gamma   90.00
#
_symmetry.space_group_name_H-M   'P 1'
#
loop_
_entity.id
_entity.type
_entity.pdbx_description
1 polymer ?
#
loop_
_entity_poly.entity_id
_entity_poly.type
_entity_poly.pdbx_seq_one_letter_code
_entity_poly.pdbx_strand_id
1 'polypeptide(L)'
;MQTMNRYKSPSTEEIVWWGRCSNAAQYKIQEIIRILSDLDAQHNLELDELQHHALDGKAQEGAVEKLKTTHQERRRPYVRRLEELRERGGLPAVNSDMVQQEH
;
A
#
# COMPACT_ATOMS: atom_id res chain seq x y z
N MET A 1 16.95 -18.12 -0.13
CA MET A 1 16.62 -16.68 -0.23
C MET A 1 16.00 -16.43 -1.59
N GLN A 2 14.70 -16.12 -1.63
CA GLN A 2 13.99 -15.41 -2.72
C GLN A 2 12.51 -15.33 -2.31
N THR A 3 12.10 -14.25 -1.66
CA THR A 3 10.68 -13.88 -1.58
C THR A 3 10.43 -12.87 -2.67
N MET A 4 10.29 -13.37 -3.90
CA MET A 4 9.68 -12.59 -4.99
C MET A 4 8.29 -12.17 -4.52
N ASN A 5 8.13 -10.86 -4.34
CA ASN A 5 6.88 -10.22 -3.98
C ASN A 5 5.85 -10.53 -5.08
N ARG A 6 5.05 -11.58 -4.86
CA ARG A 6 3.92 -11.93 -5.72
C ARG A 6 2.88 -10.83 -5.53
N TYR A 7 2.81 -9.91 -6.48
CA TYR A 7 1.52 -9.29 -6.78
C TYR A 7 0.53 -10.43 -6.99
N LYS A 8 -0.36 -10.64 -6.01
CA LYS A 8 -1.51 -11.54 -6.19
C LYS A 8 -2.27 -11.02 -7.40
N SER A 9 -2.46 -11.88 -8.40
CA SER A 9 -3.30 -11.56 -9.55
C SER A 9 -4.65 -11.05 -9.03
N PRO A 10 -5.19 -9.96 -9.61
CA PRO A 10 -6.47 -9.43 -9.18
C PRO A 10 -7.53 -10.51 -9.25
N SER A 11 -8.36 -10.63 -8.21
CA SER A 11 -9.44 -11.61 -8.23
C SER A 11 -10.44 -11.27 -9.34
N THR A 12 -11.22 -12.25 -9.79
CA THR A 12 -12.28 -12.02 -10.80
C THR A 12 -13.25 -10.91 -10.39
N GLU A 13 -13.42 -10.68 -9.09
CA GLU A 13 -14.26 -9.59 -8.54
C GLU A 13 -13.60 -8.20 -8.66
N GLU A 14 -12.26 -8.12 -8.58
CA GLU A 14 -11.50 -6.88 -8.82
C GLU A 14 -11.44 -6.51 -10.31
N ILE A 15 -11.43 -7.50 -11.22
CA ILE A 15 -11.51 -7.25 -12.67
C ILE A 15 -12.90 -6.69 -13.03
N VAL A 16 -13.96 -7.18 -12.38
CA VAL A 16 -15.33 -6.67 -12.54
C VAL A 16 -15.49 -5.26 -11.95
N TRP A 17 -14.71 -4.90 -10.91
CA TRP A 17 -14.67 -3.56 -10.33
C TRP A 17 -14.22 -2.48 -11.34
N TRP A 18 -13.25 -2.79 -12.22
CA TRP A 18 -12.75 -1.84 -13.21
C TRP A 18 -13.79 -1.55 -14.31
N GLY A 19 -14.64 -2.53 -14.64
CA GLY A 19 -15.65 -2.41 -15.69
C GLY A 19 -16.92 -1.62 -15.32
N ARG A 20 -17.20 -1.41 -14.03
CA ARG A 20 -18.45 -0.75 -13.56
C ARG A 20 -18.28 0.67 -13.02
N CYS A 21 -17.06 1.11 -12.73
CA CYS A 21 -16.80 2.48 -12.31
C CYS A 21 -16.95 3.45 -13.49
N SER A 22 -17.50 4.64 -13.26
CA SER A 22 -17.47 5.71 -14.28
C SER A 22 -16.01 6.06 -14.61
N ASN A 23 -15.75 6.50 -15.86
CA ASN A 23 -14.38 6.85 -16.29
C ASN A 23 -13.70 7.83 -15.31
N ALA A 24 -14.45 8.80 -14.77
CA ALA A 24 -13.93 9.74 -13.77
C ALA A 24 -13.55 9.09 -12.43
N ALA A 25 -14.25 8.03 -12.00
CA ALA A 25 -13.89 7.26 -10.81
C ALA A 25 -12.65 6.37 -11.09
N GLN A 26 -12.56 5.77 -12.28
CA GLN A 26 -11.40 4.98 -12.69
C GLN A 26 -10.11 5.83 -12.71
N TYR A 27 -10.16 7.06 -13.24
CA TYR A 27 -9.01 7.97 -13.22
C TYR A 27 -8.56 8.30 -11.79
N LYS A 28 -9.50 8.59 -10.88
CA LYS A 28 -9.18 8.87 -9.47
C LYS A 28 -8.56 7.66 -8.78
N ILE A 29 -9.06 6.46 -9.06
CA ILE A 29 -8.49 5.21 -8.54
C ILE A 29 -7.05 5.04 -9.04
N GLN A 30 -6.82 5.17 -10.34
CA GLN A 30 -5.49 5.03 -10.94
C GLN A 30 -4.51 6.06 -10.38
N GLU A 31 -4.95 7.31 -10.20
CA GLU A 31 -4.15 8.36 -9.59
C GLU A 31 -3.74 8.02 -8.16
N ILE A 32 -4.68 7.52 -7.34
CA ILE A 32 -4.39 7.14 -5.96
C ILE A 32 -3.45 5.92 -5.91
N ILE A 33 -3.66 4.93 -6.77
CA ILE A 33 -2.75 3.76 -6.87
C ILE A 33 -1.34 4.23 -7.24
N ARG A 34 -1.21 5.13 -8.22
CA ARG A 34 0.08 5.71 -8.61
C ARG A 34 0.77 6.37 -7.43
N ILE A 35 0.05 7.21 -6.67
CA ILE A 35 0.60 7.89 -5.49
C ILE A 35 1.06 6.87 -4.43
N LEU A 36 0.28 5.82 -4.18
CA LEU A 36 0.67 4.76 -3.26
C LEU A 36 1.92 4.01 -3.73
N SER A 37 2.03 3.71 -5.02
CA SER A 37 3.21 3.08 -5.61
C SER A 37 4.44 3.98 -5.50
N ASP A 38 4.30 5.28 -5.74
CA ASP A 38 5.39 6.26 -5.61
C ASP A 38 5.88 6.33 -4.15
N LEU A 39 4.96 6.36 -3.17
CA LEU A 39 5.28 6.33 -1.74
C LEU A 39 6.00 5.03 -1.34
N ASP A 40 5.57 3.88 -1.86
CA ASP A 40 6.20 2.59 -1.58
C ASP A 40 7.62 2.51 -2.17
N ALA A 41 7.82 3.05 -3.37
CA ALA A 41 9.15 3.13 -3.97
C ALA A 41 10.07 4.02 -3.15
N GLN A 42 9.60 5.20 -2.73
CA GLN A 42 10.37 6.12 -1.89
C GLN A 42 10.74 5.49 -0.55
N HIS A 43 9.81 4.82 0.12
CA HIS A 43 10.08 4.13 1.38
C HIS A 43 11.17 3.07 1.24
N ASN A 44 11.15 2.30 0.15
CA ASN A 44 12.18 1.29 -0.11
C ASN A 44 13.55 1.90 -0.35
N LEU A 45 13.63 3.04 -1.04
CA LEU A 45 14.89 3.77 -1.22
C LEU A 45 15.42 4.30 0.13
N GLU A 46 14.56 4.92 0.94
CA GLU A 46 14.94 5.43 2.26
C GLU A 46 15.39 4.29 3.22
N LEU A 47 14.79 3.10 3.10
CA LEU A 47 15.22 1.90 3.84
C LEU A 47 16.59 1.40 3.38
N ASP A 48 16.82 1.35 2.07
CA ASP A 48 18.10 0.92 1.49
C ASP A 48 19.23 1.85 1.93
N GLU A 49 18.98 3.18 1.89
CA GLU A 49 19.91 4.18 2.41
C GLU A 49 20.23 3.96 3.90
N LEU A 50 19.22 3.75 4.74
CA LEU A 50 19.41 3.46 6.18
C LEU A 50 20.17 2.15 6.43
N GLN A 51 20.05 1.16 5.54
CA GLN A 51 20.81 -0.09 5.62
C GLN A 51 22.28 0.10 5.23
N HIS A 52 22.55 1.01 4.29
CA HIS A 52 23.89 1.32 3.82
C HIS A 52 24.65 2.34 4.69
N HIS A 53 23.95 3.13 5.51
CA HIS A 53 24.59 4.00 6.48
C HIS A 53 25.12 3.20 7.69
N ALA A 54 26.38 3.45 8.05
CA ALA A 54 27.02 2.90 9.25
C ALA A 54 26.46 3.59 10.51
N LEU A 55 25.23 3.24 10.88
CA LEU A 55 24.61 3.58 12.15
C LEU A 55 24.87 2.46 13.15
N ASP A 56 24.95 2.82 14.42
CA ASP A 56 25.01 1.85 15.51
C ASP A 56 23.71 1.03 15.53
N GLY A 57 23.76 -0.28 15.80
CA GLY A 57 22.64 -1.20 15.52
C GLY A 57 21.30 -0.79 16.14
N LYS A 58 21.33 -0.25 17.37
CA LYS A 58 20.12 0.28 18.04
C LYS A 58 19.60 1.59 17.43
N ALA A 59 20.50 2.45 16.94
CA ALA A 59 20.13 3.68 16.27
C ALA A 59 19.52 3.39 14.89
N GLN A 60 20.04 2.37 14.20
CA GLN A 60 19.49 1.89 12.94
C GLN A 60 18.10 1.29 13.12
N GLU A 61 17.89 0.42 14.11
CA GLU A 61 16.57 -0.14 14.44
C GLU A 61 15.53 0.96 14.72
N GLY A 62 15.88 1.94 15.56
CA GLY A 62 15.00 3.06 15.87
C GLY A 62 14.70 3.96 14.66
N ALA A 63 15.65 4.12 13.73
CA ALA A 63 15.44 4.85 12.49
C ALA A 63 14.51 4.10 11.53
N VAL A 64 14.68 2.78 11.41
CA VAL A 64 13.82 1.91 10.58
C VAL A 64 12.39 1.90 11.10
N GLU A 65 12.18 1.81 12.41
CA GLU A 65 10.84 1.81 13.02
C GLU A 65 10.11 3.14 12.78
N LYS A 66 10.81 4.27 12.95
CA LYS A 66 10.27 5.60 12.63
C LYS A 66 9.91 5.71 11.16
N LEU A 67 10.79 5.25 10.27
CA LEU A 67 10.55 5.28 8.83
C LEU A 67 9.31 4.47 8.45
N LYS A 68 9.13 3.28 9.02
CA LYS A 68 7.92 2.45 8.83
C LYS A 68 6.65 3.18 9.31
N THR A 69 6.71 3.78 10.49
CA THR A 69 5.58 4.53 11.06
C THR A 69 5.19 5.69 10.15
N THR A 70 6.15 6.51 9.76
CA THR A 70 5.92 7.65 8.86
C THR A 70 5.38 7.19 7.50
N HIS A 71 5.87 6.07 6.97
CA HIS A 71 5.36 5.51 5.72
C HIS A 71 3.87 5.11 5.83
N GLN A 72 3.50 4.42 6.91
CA GLN A 72 2.11 4.04 7.17
C GLN A 72 1.21 5.27 7.29
N GLU A 73 1.66 6.31 8.01
CA GLU A 73 0.92 7.57 8.13
C GLU A 73 0.72 8.27 6.78
N ARG A 74 1.74 8.29 5.92
CA ARG A 74 1.67 8.85 4.56
C ARG A 74 0.70 8.07 3.67
N ARG A 75 0.67 6.73 3.78
CA ARG A 75 -0.24 5.87 2.99
C ARG A 75 -1.70 5.96 3.43
N ARG A 76 -1.95 6.09 4.74
CA ARG A 76 -3.28 6.03 5.35
C ARG A 76 -4.37 6.89 4.67
N PRO A 77 -4.15 8.19 4.34
CA PRO A 77 -5.20 9.00 3.70
C PRO A 77 -5.59 8.48 2.31
N TYR A 78 -4.63 7.95 1.55
CA TYR A 78 -4.85 7.43 0.21
C TYR A 78 -5.56 6.07 0.22
N VAL A 79 -5.17 5.20 1.16
CA VAL A 79 -5.88 3.93 1.41
C VAL A 79 -7.34 4.21 1.79
N ARG A 80 -7.58 5.12 2.74
CA ARG A 80 -8.94 5.53 3.12
C ARG A 80 -9.73 6.06 1.94
N ARG A 81 -9.09 6.84 1.05
CA ARG A 81 -9.74 7.38 -0.14
C ARG A 81 -10.12 6.30 -1.15
N LEU A 82 -9.32 5.24 -1.29
CA LEU A 82 -9.68 4.07 -2.09
C LEU A 82 -10.86 3.32 -1.49
N GLU A 83 -10.90 3.15 -0.17
CA GLU A 83 -12.03 2.54 0.54
C GLU A 83 -13.33 3.34 0.33
N GLU A 84 -13.28 4.67 0.48
CA GLU A 84 -14.43 5.55 0.22
C GLU A 84 -14.93 5.45 -1.23
N LEU A 85 -14.02 5.40 -2.21
CA LEU A 85 -14.38 5.26 -3.62
C LEU A 85 -14.99 3.88 -3.92
N ARG A 86 -14.50 2.84 -3.24
CA ARG A 86 -15.01 1.48 -3.31
C ARG A 86 -16.41 1.35 -2.70
N GLU A 87 -16.65 1.95 -1.53
CA GLU A 87 -17.96 1.99 -0.88
C GLU A 87 -18.99 2.75 -1.71
N ARG A 88 -18.61 3.91 -2.26
CA ARG A 88 -19.48 4.69 -3.17
C ARG A 88 -19.81 3.94 -4.47
N GLY A 89 -18.95 3.01 -4.88
CA GLY A 89 -19.18 2.09 -5.99
C GLY A 89 -20.17 0.95 -5.68
N GLY A 90 -20.63 0.82 -4.43
CA GLY A 90 -21.66 -0.15 -4.02
C GLY A 90 -21.15 -1.58 -3.83
N LEU A 91 -19.90 -1.78 -3.41
CA LEU A 91 -19.33 -3.11 -3.18
C LEU A 91 -19.28 -3.51 -1.70
N PRO A 92 -19.54 -4.80 -1.38
CA PRO A 92 -19.44 -5.31 0.00
C PRO A 92 -17.99 -5.28 0.47
N ALA A 93 -17.74 -5.05 1.77
CA ALA A 93 -16.41 -5.15 2.38
C ALA A 93 -15.73 -6.48 2.00
N VAL A 94 -14.51 -6.42 1.48
CA VAL A 94 -13.67 -7.62 1.42
C VAL A 94 -13.34 -7.91 2.87
N ASN A 95 -13.73 -9.11 3.32
CA ASN A 95 -13.64 -9.52 4.71
C ASN A 95 -12.34 -9.06 5.36
N SER A 96 -12.46 -8.41 6.52
CA SER A 96 -11.38 -7.96 7.40
C SER A 96 -10.44 -9.07 7.89
N ASP A 97 -10.61 -10.31 7.43
CA ASP A 97 -9.83 -11.47 7.81
C ASP A 97 -8.46 -11.56 7.12
N MET A 98 -8.08 -10.58 6.28
CA MET A 98 -6.73 -10.51 5.68
C MET A 98 -5.74 -9.59 6.42
N VAL A 99 -6.08 -9.07 7.60
CA VAL A 99 -5.18 -8.23 8.42
C VAL A 99 -4.59 -8.96 9.63
N GLN A 100 -4.95 -10.22 9.89
CA GLN A 100 -4.35 -11.00 10.99
C GLN A 100 -4.05 -12.43 10.56
N GLN A 101 -2.95 -12.63 9.84
CA GLN A 101 -2.25 -13.91 9.82
C GLN A 101 -0.77 -13.68 9.52
N GLU A 102 -0.09 -13.01 10.46
CA GLU A 102 1.32 -13.30 10.72
C GLU A 102 1.39 -13.89 12.12
N HIS A 103 1.54 -15.22 12.18
CA HIS A 103 2.04 -15.95 13.35
C HIS A 103 2.76 -17.21 12.91
#